data_AF-A0A957KRS8-F1
#
_entry.id   AF-A0A957KRS8-F1
#
_cell.length_a   1.000
_cell.length_b   1.000
_cell.length_c   1.000
_cell.angle_alpha   90.00
_cell.angle_beta   90.00
_cell.angle_gamma   90.00
#
_symmetry.space_group_name_H-M   'P 1'
#
loop_
_entity.id
_entity.type
_entity.pdbx_description
1 polymer ?
#
loop_
_entity_poly.entity_id
_entity_poly.type
_entity_poly.pdbx_seq_one_letter_code
_entity_poly.pdbx_strand_id
1 'polypeptide(L)'
;DDLADALVADNFFLDLSRERWQQRVARLRTLHGDLVPEGEIEIDNPLRCSWRLCGERGWCNVSLTLAPTMPPRIQEIEIASVLPPDAAMQAALDGLLALIAAPTLRGVGRLFARGVDRAAMRDRLRLVQLSIGPCALDAITGGDGSTRTVARLAGTKGRLIATVTLDRLDGKIRSAEFRMVE
;
A
#
# COMPACT_ATOMS: atom_id res chain seq x y z
N ASP A 1 20.28 -21.12 1.39
CA ASP A 1 20.84 -19.98 2.14
C ASP A 1 22.04 -19.34 1.45
N ASP A 2 22.90 -20.12 0.81
CA ASP A 2 24.10 -19.66 0.11
C ASP A 2 23.86 -18.52 -0.90
N LEU A 3 22.74 -18.55 -1.63
CA LEU A 3 22.37 -17.48 -2.55
C LEU A 3 22.14 -16.15 -1.82
N ALA A 4 21.51 -16.17 -0.64
CA ALA A 4 21.31 -14.97 0.15
C ALA A 4 22.65 -14.41 0.62
N ASP A 5 23.56 -15.27 1.08
CA ASP A 5 24.88 -14.87 1.58
C ASP A 5 25.76 -14.23 0.49
N ALA A 6 25.56 -14.62 -0.77
CA ALA A 6 26.24 -14.03 -1.91
C ALA A 6 25.64 -12.67 -2.35
N LEU A 7 24.33 -12.47 -2.14
CA LEU A 7 23.59 -11.33 -2.69
C LEU A 7 23.41 -10.18 -1.70
N VAL A 8 23.24 -10.45 -0.41
CA VAL A 8 22.88 -9.43 0.58
C VAL A 8 24.10 -8.80 1.25
N ALA A 9 23.96 -7.54 1.64
CA ALA A 9 24.93 -6.83 2.45
C ALA A 9 24.87 -7.32 3.90
N ASP A 10 25.95 -7.11 4.66
CA ASP A 10 26.09 -7.61 6.04
C ASP A 10 25.04 -7.04 7.00
N ASN A 11 24.46 -5.88 6.66
CA ASN A 11 23.41 -5.23 7.45
C ASN A 11 21.98 -5.72 7.14
N PHE A 12 21.78 -6.54 6.10
CA PHE A 12 20.44 -6.90 5.62
C PHE A 12 19.58 -7.61 6.68
N PHE A 13 20.19 -8.48 7.48
CA PHE A 13 19.47 -9.27 8.50
C PHE A 13 19.51 -8.66 9.90
N LEU A 14 20.00 -7.42 10.05
CA LEU A 14 20.06 -6.76 11.36
C LEU A 14 18.66 -6.36 11.86
N ASP A 15 17.81 -5.83 10.97
CA ASP A 15 16.45 -5.38 11.32
C ASP A 15 15.42 -6.52 11.28
N LEU A 16 15.59 -7.46 10.33
CA LEU A 16 14.73 -8.64 10.19
C LEU A 16 15.58 -9.89 10.12
N SER A 17 15.47 -10.75 11.14
CA SER A 17 16.21 -12.01 11.15
C SER A 17 15.90 -12.86 9.91
N ARG A 18 16.89 -13.67 9.50
CA ARG A 18 16.76 -14.58 8.34
C ARG A 18 15.50 -15.46 8.42
N GLU A 19 15.23 -16.03 9.58
CA GLU A 19 14.05 -16.87 9.83
C GLU A 19 12.75 -16.10 9.58
N ARG A 20 12.65 -14.85 10.08
CA ARG A 20 11.48 -14.01 9.84
C ARG A 20 11.34 -13.62 8.37
N TRP A 21 12.46 -13.41 7.67
CA TRP A 21 12.44 -13.15 6.24
C TRP A 21 11.92 -14.36 5.44
N GLN A 22 12.42 -15.56 5.75
CA GLN A 22 11.94 -16.81 5.13
C GLN A 22 10.43 -17.02 5.40
N GLN A 23 9.97 -16.81 6.63
CA GLN A 23 8.55 -16.88 6.99
C GLN A 23 7.72 -15.85 6.20
N ARG A 24 8.22 -14.62 6.05
CA ARG A 24 7.57 -13.58 5.26
C ARG A 24 7.43 -14.00 3.79
N VAL A 25 8.48 -14.53 3.17
CA VAL A 25 8.44 -14.98 1.78
C VAL A 25 7.53 -16.20 1.59
N ALA A 26 7.58 -17.16 2.51
CA ALA A 26 6.66 -18.30 2.49
C ALA A 26 5.20 -17.84 2.56
N ARG A 27 4.89 -16.90 3.46
CA ARG A 27 3.55 -16.30 3.56
C ARG A 27 3.11 -15.62 2.27
N LEU A 28 3.99 -14.88 1.61
CA LEU A 28 3.68 -14.23 0.32
C LEU A 28 3.32 -15.27 -0.76
N ARG A 29 4.09 -16.36 -0.87
CA ARG A 29 3.74 -17.47 -1.79
C ARG A 29 2.41 -18.10 -1.43
N THR A 30 2.13 -18.35 -0.15
CA THR A 30 0.82 -18.88 0.29
C THR A 30 -0.34 -17.94 -0.04
N LEU A 31 -0.12 -16.62 -0.07
CA LEU A 31 -1.16 -15.63 -0.36
C LEU A 31 -1.36 -15.40 -1.86
N HIS A 32 -0.30 -15.39 -2.66
CA HIS A 32 -0.33 -14.99 -4.07
C HIS A 32 -0.24 -16.17 -5.05
N GLY A 33 0.22 -17.34 -4.60
CA GLY A 33 0.61 -18.44 -5.48
C GLY A 33 2.02 -18.24 -6.02
N ASP A 34 2.28 -18.77 -7.22
CA ASP A 34 3.55 -18.57 -7.90
C ASP A 34 3.68 -17.12 -8.38
N LEU A 35 4.75 -16.46 -7.95
CA LEU A 35 5.04 -15.06 -8.25
C LEU A 35 6.01 -14.98 -9.43
N VAL A 36 5.58 -14.35 -10.52
CA VAL A 36 6.38 -14.11 -11.72
C VAL A 36 6.59 -12.61 -11.94
N PRO A 37 7.77 -12.16 -12.41
CA PRO A 37 7.96 -10.77 -12.78
C PRO A 37 6.96 -10.31 -13.85
N GLU A 38 6.34 -9.16 -13.63
CA GLU A 38 5.49 -8.48 -14.60
C GLU A 38 6.18 -7.19 -15.04
N GLY A 39 6.35 -7.04 -16.36
CA GLY A 39 6.96 -5.85 -16.96
C GLY A 39 8.47 -5.76 -16.77
N GLU A 40 9.00 -4.56 -17.03
CA GLU A 40 10.41 -4.24 -16.85
C GLU A 40 10.70 -3.75 -15.43
N ILE A 41 11.97 -3.82 -15.04
CA ILE A 41 12.43 -3.23 -13.78
C ILE A 41 12.55 -1.71 -13.98
N GLU A 42 11.81 -0.95 -13.19
CA GLU A 42 11.91 0.51 -13.14
C GLU A 42 13.16 0.89 -12.34
N ILE A 43 14.11 1.58 -12.99
CA ILE A 43 15.35 2.03 -12.35
C ILE A 43 15.15 3.47 -11.90
N ASP A 44 15.10 3.69 -10.57
CA ASP A 44 14.98 5.02 -10.00
C ASP A 44 16.31 5.77 -10.06
N ASN A 45 17.41 5.05 -9.78
CA ASN A 45 18.79 5.52 -9.85
C ASN A 45 19.75 4.31 -9.83
N PRO A 46 21.09 4.48 -9.92
CA PRO A 46 22.02 3.36 -9.97
C PRO A 46 21.97 2.36 -8.80
N LEU A 47 21.39 2.74 -7.66
CA LEU A 47 21.31 1.89 -6.46
C LEU A 47 19.87 1.54 -6.06
N ARG A 48 18.85 2.01 -6.79
CA ARG A 48 17.45 1.77 -6.46
C ARG A 48 16.65 1.40 -7.69
N CYS A 49 15.86 0.35 -7.54
CA CYS A 49 14.92 -0.06 -8.55
C CYS A 49 13.65 -0.62 -7.92
N SER A 50 12.59 -0.67 -8.72
CA SER A 50 11.32 -1.27 -8.35
C SER A 50 10.73 -2.06 -9.50
N TRP A 51 9.95 -3.09 -9.18
CA TRP A 51 9.24 -3.89 -10.18
C TRP A 51 8.05 -4.58 -9.53
N ARG A 52 7.22 -5.22 -10.35
CA ARG A 52 6.06 -5.99 -9.88
C ARG A 52 6.29 -7.48 -10.07
N LEU A 53 5.87 -8.25 -9.08
CA LEU A 53 5.67 -9.70 -9.21
C LEU A 53 4.16 -9.98 -9.21
N CYS A 54 3.64 -10.59 -10.26
CA CYS A 54 2.24 -11.00 -10.34
C CYS A 54 2.08 -12.47 -9.94
N GLY A 55 1.03 -12.75 -9.19
CA GLY A 55 0.59 -14.10 -8.86
C GLY A 55 -0.88 -14.30 -9.26
N GLU A 56 -1.40 -15.47 -8.91
CA GLU A 56 -2.76 -15.89 -9.27
C GLU A 56 -3.85 -15.05 -8.60
N ARG A 57 -3.59 -14.56 -7.39
CA ARG A 57 -4.58 -13.88 -6.52
C ARG A 57 -4.33 -12.39 -6.32
N GLY A 58 -3.23 -11.87 -6.85
CA GLY A 58 -2.80 -10.50 -6.61
C GLY A 58 -1.38 -10.28 -7.09
N TRP A 59 -0.74 -9.24 -6.56
CA TRP A 59 0.63 -8.90 -6.93
C TRP A 59 1.43 -8.43 -5.72
N CYS A 60 2.74 -8.38 -5.89
CA CYS A 60 3.67 -7.78 -4.96
C CYS A 60 4.42 -6.66 -5.66
N ASN A 61 4.39 -5.45 -5.08
CA ASN A 61 5.31 -4.39 -5.48
C ASN A 61 6.63 -4.61 -4.74
N VAL A 62 7.73 -4.72 -5.48
CA VAL A 62 9.06 -4.93 -4.93
C VAL A 62 9.87 -3.65 -5.12
N SER A 63 10.52 -3.19 -4.06
CA SER A 63 11.56 -2.17 -4.12
C SER A 63 12.86 -2.77 -3.60
N LEU A 64 13.97 -2.43 -4.24
CA LEU A 64 15.29 -2.91 -3.90
C LEU A 64 16.26 -1.74 -3.80
N THR A 65 17.07 -1.75 -2.74
CA THR A 65 18.18 -0.81 -2.56
C THR A 65 19.48 -1.58 -2.47
N LEU A 66 20.47 -1.17 -3.27
CA LEU A 66 21.83 -1.69 -3.24
C LEU A 66 22.72 -0.84 -2.33
N ALA A 67 23.63 -1.51 -1.63
CA ALA A 67 24.72 -0.89 -0.89
C ALA A 67 25.74 -0.28 -1.87
N PRO A 68 26.33 0.89 -1.55
CA PRO A 68 27.37 1.52 -2.37
C PRO A 68 28.74 0.83 -2.17
N THR A 69 28.78 -0.50 -2.28
CA THR A 69 29.97 -1.34 -2.17
C THR A 69 30.40 -1.85 -3.54
N MET A 70 31.61 -2.40 -3.63
CA MET A 70 32.12 -3.07 -4.84
C MET A 70 32.49 -4.52 -4.51
N PRO A 71 31.74 -5.53 -5.01
CA PRO A 71 30.51 -5.41 -5.79
C PRO A 71 29.33 -4.86 -4.96
N PRO A 72 28.33 -4.22 -5.60
CA PRO A 72 27.13 -3.77 -4.90
C PRO A 72 26.32 -4.98 -4.46
N ARG A 73 25.87 -4.96 -3.21
CA ARG A 73 25.03 -6.01 -2.61
C ARG A 73 23.69 -5.45 -2.20
N ILE A 74 22.71 -6.32 -2.03
CA ILE A 74 21.36 -5.95 -1.61
C ILE A 74 21.41 -5.47 -0.16
N GLN A 75 21.18 -4.18 0.03
CA GLN A 75 21.08 -3.57 1.36
C GLN A 75 19.67 -3.75 1.94
N GLU A 76 18.65 -3.59 1.09
CA GLU A 76 17.25 -3.63 1.51
C GLU A 76 16.37 -4.15 0.37
N ILE A 77 15.37 -4.97 0.71
CA ILE A 77 14.27 -5.35 -0.17
C ILE A 77 12.98 -5.14 0.59
N GLU A 78 12.08 -4.32 0.06
CA GLU A 78 10.70 -4.26 0.53
C GLU A 78 9.79 -4.98 -0.46
N ILE A 79 8.90 -5.81 0.08
CA ILE A 79 7.87 -6.49 -0.71
C ILE A 79 6.52 -6.13 -0.13
N ALA A 80 5.78 -5.28 -0.85
CA ALA A 80 4.42 -4.87 -0.50
C ALA A 80 3.42 -5.80 -1.18
N SER A 81 2.74 -6.63 -0.37
CA SER A 81 1.65 -7.50 -0.81
C SER A 81 0.42 -6.66 -1.20
N VAL A 82 -0.15 -6.95 -2.35
CA VAL A 82 -1.36 -6.31 -2.86
C VAL A 82 -2.36 -7.36 -3.32
N LEU A 83 -3.48 -7.46 -2.62
CA LEU A 83 -4.65 -8.18 -3.12
C LEU A 83 -5.67 -7.18 -3.69
N PRO A 84 -6.35 -7.53 -4.79
CA PRO A 84 -7.38 -6.68 -5.36
C PRO A 84 -8.51 -6.45 -4.34
N PRO A 85 -9.08 -5.24 -4.28
CA PRO A 85 -10.22 -4.95 -3.43
C PRO A 85 -11.41 -5.88 -3.72
N ASP A 86 -12.01 -6.45 -2.67
CA ASP A 86 -13.31 -7.09 -2.80
C ASP A 86 -14.43 -6.05 -2.98
N ALA A 87 -15.65 -6.50 -3.27
CA ALA A 87 -16.77 -5.61 -3.55
C ALA A 87 -17.09 -4.64 -2.38
N ALA A 88 -16.90 -5.08 -1.13
CA ALA A 88 -17.16 -4.25 0.04
C ALA A 88 -16.09 -3.16 0.19
N MET A 89 -14.81 -3.54 0.02
CA MET A 89 -13.71 -2.58 0.03
C MET A 89 -13.80 -1.60 -1.14
N GLN A 90 -14.18 -2.06 -2.34
CA GLN A 90 -14.37 -1.20 -3.51
C GLN A 90 -15.47 -0.16 -3.25
N ALA A 91 -16.63 -0.59 -2.73
CA ALA A 91 -17.71 0.33 -2.37
C ALA A 91 -17.29 1.35 -1.30
N ALA A 92 -16.45 0.94 -0.35
CA ALA A 92 -15.90 1.83 0.66
C ALA A 92 -14.94 2.88 0.07
N LEU A 93 -14.08 2.48 -0.87
CA LEU A 93 -13.17 3.39 -1.59
C LEU A 93 -13.96 4.39 -2.44
N ASP A 94 -14.97 3.92 -3.19
CA ASP A 94 -15.83 4.79 -4.01
C ASP A 94 -16.59 5.80 -3.14
N GLY A 95 -17.14 5.32 -2.01
CA GLY A 95 -17.78 6.18 -1.02
C GLY A 95 -16.83 7.20 -0.40
N LEU A 96 -15.56 6.82 -0.17
CA LEU A 96 -14.53 7.72 0.34
C LEU A 96 -14.17 8.81 -0.67
N LEU A 97 -14.00 8.45 -1.95
CA LEU A 97 -13.74 9.41 -3.03
C LEU A 97 -14.87 10.42 -3.18
N ALA A 98 -16.12 9.95 -3.17
CA ALA A 98 -17.29 10.82 -3.20
C ALA A 98 -17.35 11.75 -1.98
N LEU A 99 -16.95 11.26 -0.80
CA LEU A 99 -16.93 12.05 0.43
C LEU A 99 -15.77 13.07 0.47
N ILE A 100 -14.62 12.76 -0.13
CA ILE A 100 -13.54 13.75 -0.34
C ILE A 100 -14.02 14.87 -1.26
N ALA A 101 -14.78 14.54 -2.32
CA ALA A 101 -15.34 15.53 -3.23
C ALA A 101 -16.43 16.40 -2.57
N ALA A 102 -17.15 15.89 -1.58
CA ALA A 102 -18.16 16.64 -0.83
C ALA A 102 -18.14 16.30 0.68
N PRO A 103 -17.23 16.90 1.47
CA PRO A 103 -17.05 16.55 2.89
C PRO A 103 -18.22 16.98 3.77
N THR A 104 -19.14 16.06 4.05
CA THR A 104 -20.33 16.29 4.90
C THR A 104 -20.33 15.39 6.14
N LEU A 105 -20.82 15.90 7.27
CA LEU A 105 -20.96 15.09 8.49
C LEU A 105 -21.88 13.87 8.28
N ARG A 106 -22.94 14.04 7.47
CA ARG A 106 -23.87 12.94 7.13
C ARG A 106 -23.17 11.83 6.35
N GLY A 107 -22.32 12.20 5.39
CA GLY A 107 -21.51 11.24 4.63
C GLY A 107 -20.52 10.50 5.52
N VAL A 108 -19.80 11.23 6.39
CA VAL A 108 -18.90 10.61 7.38
C VAL A 108 -19.66 9.63 8.28
N GLY A 109 -20.83 10.02 8.80
CA GLY A 109 -21.64 9.15 9.66
C GLY A 109 -22.24 7.92 8.96
N ARG A 110 -22.32 7.93 7.62
CA ARG A 110 -22.73 6.77 6.82
C ARG A 110 -21.57 5.84 6.51
N LEU A 111 -20.38 6.37 6.24
CA LEU A 111 -19.25 5.59 5.77
C LEU A 111 -18.35 5.05 6.89
N PHE A 112 -18.17 5.83 7.96
CA PHE A 112 -17.28 5.49 9.07
C PHE A 112 -18.00 4.80 10.23
N ALA A 113 -17.27 3.94 10.93
CA ALA A 113 -17.74 3.25 12.12
C ALA A 113 -18.06 4.25 13.25
N ARG A 114 -18.92 3.83 14.20
CA ARG A 114 -19.38 4.71 15.29
C ARG A 114 -18.26 5.22 16.21
N GLY A 115 -17.13 4.49 16.30
CA GLY A 115 -15.98 4.89 17.11
C GLY A 115 -15.09 5.98 16.51
N VAL A 116 -15.38 6.43 15.28
CA VAL A 116 -14.60 7.49 14.62
C VAL A 116 -15.13 8.86 15.00
N ASP A 117 -14.25 9.78 15.41
CA ASP A 117 -14.62 11.19 15.56
C ASP A 117 -15.00 11.77 14.18
N ARG A 118 -16.30 11.96 14.00
CA ARG A 118 -16.88 12.38 12.73
C ARG A 118 -16.54 13.82 12.37
N ALA A 119 -16.41 14.69 13.38
CA ALA A 119 -16.08 16.10 13.15
C ALA A 119 -14.62 16.23 12.71
N ALA A 120 -13.72 15.59 13.45
CA ALA A 120 -12.30 15.56 13.10
C ALA A 120 -12.06 14.90 11.72
N MET A 121 -12.74 13.79 11.43
CA MET A 121 -12.63 13.14 10.13
C MET A 121 -13.15 14.01 8.99
N ARG A 122 -14.29 14.70 9.15
CA ARG A 122 -14.77 15.67 8.15
C ARG A 122 -13.73 16.75 7.88
N ASP A 123 -13.15 17.32 8.92
CA ASP A 123 -12.18 18.40 8.78
C ASP A 123 -10.89 17.91 8.12
N ARG A 124 -10.45 16.69 8.43
CA ARG A 124 -9.35 16.04 7.72
C ARG A 124 -9.65 15.84 6.23
N LEU A 125 -10.86 15.40 5.87
CA LEU A 125 -11.26 15.23 4.46
C LEU A 125 -11.34 16.57 3.72
N ARG A 126 -11.74 17.66 4.39
CA ARG A 126 -11.68 19.02 3.82
C ARG A 126 -10.24 19.45 3.54
N LEU A 127 -9.31 19.17 4.45
CA LEU A 127 -7.89 19.44 4.21
C LEU A 127 -7.37 18.65 3.00
N VAL A 128 -7.68 17.35 2.92
CA VAL A 128 -7.33 16.53 1.74
C VAL A 128 -7.89 17.14 0.45
N GLN A 129 -9.17 17.48 0.42
CA GLN A 129 -9.81 18.11 -0.74
C GLN A 129 -9.11 19.42 -1.16
N LEU A 130 -8.73 20.27 -0.20
CA LEU A 130 -8.03 21.52 -0.49
C LEU A 130 -6.62 21.27 -1.05
N SER A 131 -5.92 20.27 -0.52
CA SER A 131 -4.53 19.92 -0.87
C SER A 131 -4.41 19.31 -2.27
N ILE A 132 -5.23 18.33 -2.61
CA ILE A 132 -5.11 17.57 -3.88
C ILE A 132 -6.21 17.86 -4.90
N GLY A 133 -7.28 18.57 -4.51
CA GLY A 133 -8.43 18.82 -5.37
C GLY A 133 -9.35 17.60 -5.52
N PRO A 134 -10.25 17.61 -6.52
CA PRO A 134 -10.99 16.41 -6.92
C PRO A 134 -10.00 15.28 -7.28
N CYS A 135 -10.25 14.07 -6.78
CA CYS A 135 -9.38 12.93 -7.00
C CYS A 135 -10.11 11.67 -7.45
N ALA A 136 -9.36 10.80 -8.11
CA ALA A 136 -9.75 9.45 -8.49
C ALA A 136 -8.79 8.42 -7.89
N LEU A 137 -9.24 7.16 -7.84
CA LEU A 137 -8.38 6.03 -7.54
C LEU A 137 -7.41 5.82 -8.70
N ASP A 138 -6.11 5.86 -8.40
CA ASP A 138 -5.04 5.71 -9.39
C ASP A 138 -4.49 4.28 -9.37
N ALA A 139 -4.08 3.80 -8.19
CA ALA A 139 -3.60 2.43 -8.02
C ALA A 139 -3.82 1.91 -6.59
N ILE A 140 -3.95 0.60 -6.46
CA ILE A 140 -3.80 -0.08 -5.16
C ILE A 140 -2.34 -0.48 -5.00
N THR A 141 -1.72 -0.04 -3.91
CA THR A 141 -0.28 -0.19 -3.66
C THR A 141 0.04 -1.15 -2.52
N GLY A 142 -0.98 -1.60 -1.77
CA GLY A 142 -0.81 -2.51 -0.65
C GLY A 142 -2.13 -2.96 -0.05
N GLY A 143 -2.10 -4.06 0.72
CA GLY A 143 -3.23 -4.50 1.52
C GLY A 143 -3.73 -5.90 1.19
N ASP A 144 -4.71 -6.34 1.95
CA ASP A 144 -5.37 -7.64 1.80
C ASP A 144 -6.68 -7.56 0.99
N GLY A 145 -6.96 -6.39 0.41
CA GLY A 145 -8.12 -6.13 -0.43
C GLY A 145 -9.46 -6.10 0.32
N SER A 146 -9.49 -6.29 1.65
CA SER A 146 -10.75 -6.58 2.31
C SER A 146 -10.92 -6.07 3.73
N THR A 147 -9.87 -6.08 4.54
CA THR A 147 -9.86 -5.43 5.85
C THR A 147 -8.96 -4.22 5.84
N ARG A 148 -7.93 -4.22 4.99
CA ARG A 148 -7.00 -3.09 4.84
C ARG A 148 -6.54 -2.96 3.40
N THR A 149 -6.63 -1.74 2.89
CA THR A 149 -6.14 -1.38 1.56
C THR A 149 -5.35 -0.08 1.63
N VAL A 150 -4.24 -0.04 0.91
CA VAL A 150 -3.43 1.16 0.68
C VAL A 150 -3.64 1.56 -0.78
N ALA A 151 -4.26 2.71 -0.97
CA ALA A 151 -4.63 3.24 -2.28
C ALA A 151 -3.84 4.53 -2.55
N ARG A 152 -3.30 4.66 -3.75
CA ARG A 152 -2.82 5.93 -4.28
C ARG A 152 -3.99 6.64 -4.95
N LEU A 153 -4.24 7.87 -4.53
CA LEU A 153 -5.23 8.74 -5.12
C LEU A 153 -4.51 9.83 -5.92
N ALA A 154 -4.98 10.07 -7.14
CA ALA A 154 -4.49 11.15 -7.99
C ALA A 154 -5.55 12.25 -8.05
N GLY A 155 -5.16 13.45 -7.60
CA GLY A 155 -5.97 14.66 -7.71
C GLY A 155 -5.37 15.66 -8.70
N THR A 156 -6.11 16.72 -8.99
CA THR A 156 -5.67 17.76 -9.93
C THR A 156 -4.44 18.54 -9.46
N LYS A 157 -4.16 18.57 -8.16
CA LYS A 157 -3.03 19.32 -7.57
C LYS A 157 -1.89 18.44 -7.06
N GLY A 158 -2.04 17.12 -7.08
CA GLY A 158 -1.03 16.21 -6.53
C GLY A 158 -1.57 14.81 -6.24
N ARG A 159 -0.72 13.99 -5.61
CA ARG A 159 -1.02 12.61 -5.25
C ARG A 159 -0.98 12.43 -3.74
N LEU A 160 -1.77 11.48 -3.25
CA LEU A 160 -1.71 11.07 -1.84
C LEU A 160 -1.87 9.56 -1.71
N ILE A 161 -1.39 9.02 -0.60
CA ILE A 161 -1.65 7.65 -0.17
C ILE A 161 -2.73 7.65 0.90
N ALA A 162 -3.82 6.94 0.64
CA ALA A 162 -4.87 6.64 1.58
C ALA A 162 -4.70 5.21 2.11
N THR A 163 -4.54 5.06 3.42
CA THR A 163 -4.62 3.75 4.10
C THR A 163 -6.01 3.62 4.71
N VAL A 164 -6.80 2.69 4.20
CA VAL A 164 -8.20 2.47 4.59
C VAL A 164 -8.31 1.12 5.29
N THR A 165 -8.91 1.13 6.49
CA THR A 165 -9.24 -0.09 7.23
C THR A 165 -10.75 -0.24 7.33
N LEU A 166 -11.26 -1.40 6.92
CA LEU A 166 -12.68 -1.73 6.89
C LEU A 166 -13.02 -2.74 7.99
N ASP A 167 -14.16 -2.53 8.64
CA ASP A 167 -14.82 -3.56 9.44
C ASP A 167 -15.67 -4.45 8.52
N ARG A 168 -15.36 -5.75 8.48
CA ARG A 168 -16.10 -6.69 7.64
C ARG A 168 -17.51 -6.97 8.13
N LEU A 169 -17.81 -6.76 9.42
CA LEU A 169 -19.11 -7.11 9.97
C LEU A 169 -20.21 -6.14 9.49
N ASP A 170 -19.89 -4.86 9.39
CA ASP A 170 -20.85 -3.81 9.05
C ASP A 170 -20.49 -3.00 7.79
N GLY A 171 -19.36 -3.33 7.15
CA GLY A 171 -18.85 -2.65 5.96
C GLY A 171 -18.48 -1.19 6.21
N LYS A 172 -18.18 -0.81 7.45
CA LYS A 172 -17.81 0.57 7.82
C LYS A 172 -16.31 0.77 7.86
N ILE A 173 -15.86 1.95 7.47
CA ILE A 173 -14.46 2.35 7.60
C ILE A 173 -14.14 2.61 9.07
N ARG A 174 -13.21 1.85 9.63
CA ARG A 174 -12.68 2.05 10.99
C ARG A 174 -11.63 3.14 11.03
N SER A 175 -10.79 3.22 10.01
CA SER A 175 -9.79 4.27 9.87
C SER A 175 -9.53 4.61 8.40
N ALA A 176 -9.28 5.88 8.14
CA ALA A 176 -8.76 6.38 6.89
C ALA A 176 -7.63 7.37 7.20
N GLU A 177 -6.42 7.01 6.82
CA GLU A 177 -5.23 7.83 7.01
C GLU A 177 -4.72 8.32 5.66
N PHE A 178 -4.33 9.58 5.62
CA PHE A 178 -3.90 10.25 4.40
C PHE A 178 -2.49 10.78 4.59
N ARG A 179 -1.60 10.48 3.65
CA ARG A 179 -0.24 11.00 3.55
C ARG A 179 0.00 11.54 2.15
N MET A 180 0.59 12.72 2.03
CA MET A 180 1.00 13.25 0.73
C MET A 180 2.12 12.38 0.14
N VAL A 181 2.14 12.24 -1.18
CA VAL A 181 3.30 11.73 -1.91
C VAL A 181 4.12 12.95 -2.29
N GLU A 182 5.36 13.01 -1.83
CA GLU A 182 6.33 14.04 -2.23
C GLU A 182 6.75 13.87 -3.70
#